data_AF-A0A1G0LYW8-F1
#
_entry.id   AF-A0A1G0LYW8-F1
#
_cell.length_a   1.000
_cell.length_b   1.000
_cell.length_c   1.000
_cell.angle_alpha   90.00
_cell.angle_beta   90.00
_cell.angle_gamma   90.00
#
_symmetry.space_group_name_H-M   'P 1'
#
loop_
_entity.id
_entity.type
_entity.pdbx_description
1 polymer ?
#
loop_
_entity_poly.entity_id
_entity_poly.type
_entity_poly.pdbx_seq_one_letter_code
_entity_poly.pdbx_strand_id
1 'polypeptide(L)'
;MDSSDWAEAQPEAQLQYPGCYFTSGLLADFVSRIAESPLAVMEVECRSRGDAHCRWLVGSPETLTALYQHMAQGADYQQVLSGR
;
A
#
# COMPACT_ATOMS: atom_id res chain seq x y z
N MET A 1 -5.50 -3.94 -4.42
CA MET A 1 -6.17 -4.93 -3.55
C MET A 1 -6.70 -4.21 -2.33
N ASP A 2 -7.92 -4.47 -1.92
CA ASP A 2 -8.60 -3.79 -0.81
C ASP A 2 -9.27 -4.80 0.14
N SER A 3 -9.33 -4.44 1.43
CA SER A 3 -10.09 -5.17 2.44
C SER A 3 -10.66 -4.22 3.49
N SER A 4 -11.94 -4.37 3.82
CA SER A 4 -12.60 -3.67 4.92
C SER A 4 -12.30 -4.28 6.30
N ASP A 5 -11.79 -5.50 6.35
CA ASP A 5 -11.50 -6.20 7.60
C ASP A 5 -10.24 -7.04 7.50
N TRP A 6 -9.08 -6.38 7.51
CA TRP A 6 -7.78 -7.06 7.43
C TRP A 6 -7.26 -7.42 8.81
N ALA A 7 -6.79 -8.67 8.97
CA ALA A 7 -6.41 -9.24 10.26
C ALA A 7 -5.23 -8.53 10.97
N GLU A 8 -4.29 -7.96 10.21
CA GLU A 8 -3.14 -7.24 10.77
C GLU A 8 -3.51 -5.81 11.21
N ALA A 9 -4.66 -5.29 10.77
CA ALA A 9 -5.07 -3.93 11.08
C ALA A 9 -5.64 -3.82 12.50
N GLN A 10 -5.24 -2.77 13.21
CA GLN A 10 -5.65 -2.46 14.58
C GLN A 10 -6.18 -1.03 14.63
N PRO A 11 -7.49 -0.80 14.39
CA PRO A 11 -8.08 0.53 14.33
C PRO A 11 -7.83 1.38 15.58
N GLU A 12 -7.76 0.74 16.74
CA GLU A 12 -7.48 1.36 18.04
C GLU A 12 -6.05 1.89 18.19
N ALA A 13 -5.10 1.46 17.35
CA ALA A 13 -3.69 1.86 17.44
C ALA A 13 -3.44 3.31 17.01
N GLN A 14 -4.31 3.89 16.17
CA GLN A 14 -4.25 5.29 15.71
C GLN A 14 -2.86 5.69 15.19
N LEU A 15 -2.27 4.83 14.35
CA LEU A 15 -0.94 5.05 13.77
C LEU A 15 -0.94 6.26 12.83
N GLN A 16 0.21 6.93 12.73
CA GLN A 16 0.40 8.00 11.75
C GLN A 16 0.54 7.47 10.31
N TYR A 17 1.05 6.25 10.16
CA TYR A 17 1.35 5.61 8.88
C TYR A 17 0.69 4.24 8.78
N PRO A 18 0.53 3.69 7.56
CA PRO A 18 0.07 2.31 7.36
C PRO A 18 0.89 1.31 8.19
N GLY A 19 0.21 0.31 8.74
CA GLY A 19 0.76 -0.57 9.78
C GLY A 19 0.82 -2.05 9.41
N CYS A 20 0.30 -2.47 8.25
CA CYS A 20 0.27 -3.88 7.86
C CYS A 20 1.57 -4.30 7.17
N TYR A 21 2.69 -4.17 7.90
CA TYR A 21 4.05 -4.41 7.39
C TYR A 21 4.29 -5.87 7.01
N PHE A 22 3.80 -6.82 7.81
CA PHE A 22 3.98 -8.25 7.53
C PHE A 22 3.25 -8.63 6.25
N THR A 23 1.99 -8.22 6.12
CA THR A 23 1.18 -8.44 4.93
C THR A 23 1.84 -7.82 3.70
N SER A 24 2.29 -6.57 3.80
CA SER A 24 2.92 -5.89 2.66
C SER A 24 4.16 -6.62 2.16
N GLY A 25 5.02 -7.08 3.08
CA GLY A 25 6.20 -7.89 2.74
C GLY A 25 5.86 -9.27 2.17
N LEU A 26 4.89 -9.96 2.78
CA LEU A 26 4.43 -11.27 2.31
C LEU A 26 3.84 -11.20 0.90
N LEU A 27 2.99 -10.20 0.64
CA LEU A 27 2.39 -9.97 -0.67
C LEU A 27 3.46 -9.63 -1.71
N ALA A 28 4.46 -8.81 -1.37
CA ALA A 28 5.54 -8.45 -2.29
C ALA A 28 6.32 -9.67 -2.80
N ASP A 29 6.70 -10.60 -1.91
CA ASP A 29 7.36 -11.85 -2.31
C ASP A 29 6.40 -12.75 -3.12
N PHE A 30 5.15 -12.91 -2.65
CA PHE A 30 4.16 -13.76 -3.30
C PHE A 30 3.86 -13.33 -4.74
N VAL A 31 3.54 -12.05 -4.96
CA VAL A 31 3.20 -11.54 -6.30
C VAL A 31 4.42 -11.52 -7.23
N SER A 32 5.62 -11.27 -6.69
CA SER A 32 6.85 -11.34 -7.49
C SER A 32 7.13 -12.75 -7.99
N ARG A 33 6.89 -13.78 -7.17
CA ARG A 33 7.03 -15.18 -7.57
C ARG A 33 6.01 -15.59 -8.62
N ILE A 34 4.76 -15.14 -8.49
CA ILE A 34 3.72 -15.40 -9.49
C ILE A 34 4.04 -14.75 -10.83
N ALA A 35 4.54 -13.51 -10.79
CA ALA A 35 4.85 -12.76 -11.99
C ALA A 35 6.19 -13.16 -12.64
N GLU A 36 6.98 -14.00 -11.96
CA GLU A 36 8.37 -14.30 -12.33
C GLU A 36 9.20 -13.03 -12.60
N SER A 37 8.88 -11.95 -11.88
CA SER A 37 9.40 -10.61 -12.10
C SER A 37 9.38 -9.80 -10.79
N PRO A 38 10.37 -8.93 -10.54
CA PRO A 38 10.37 -8.08 -9.34
C PRO A 38 9.17 -7.13 -9.32
N LEU A 39 8.30 -7.29 -8.33
CA LEU A 39 7.20 -6.40 -8.05
C LEU A 39 7.33 -5.86 -6.61
N ALA A 40 6.79 -4.66 -6.41
CA ALA A 40 6.67 -4.04 -5.10
C ALA A 40 5.19 -3.99 -4.69
N VAL A 41 4.95 -3.99 -3.38
CA VAL A 41 3.64 -3.82 -2.76
C VAL A 41 3.72 -2.66 -1.78
N MET A 42 2.79 -1.71 -1.90
CA MET A 42 2.71 -0.54 -1.01
C MET A 42 1.30 -0.42 -0.44
N GLU A 43 1.20 -0.42 0.89
CA GLU A 43 -0.04 -0.08 1.59
C GLU A 43 -0.25 1.45 1.53
N VAL A 44 -1.38 1.89 0.99
CA VAL A 44 -1.72 3.32 0.78
C VAL A 44 -2.89 3.80 1.65
N GLU A 45 -3.72 2.87 2.10
CA GLU A 45 -4.78 3.08 3.09
C GLU A 45 -4.66 1.97 4.14
N CYS A 46 -4.87 2.29 5.41
CA CYS A 46 -4.80 1.33 6.51
C CYS A 46 -5.79 1.69 7.61
N ARG A 47 -6.57 0.72 8.06
CA ARG A 47 -7.49 0.93 9.20
C ARG A 47 -6.76 1.30 10.49
N SER A 48 -5.52 0.85 10.69
CA SER A 48 -4.70 1.27 11.82
C SER A 48 -4.37 2.77 11.81
N ARG A 49 -4.40 3.43 10.64
CA ARG A 49 -4.27 4.88 10.46
C ARG A 49 -5.61 5.62 10.50
N GLY A 50 -6.73 4.89 10.64
CA GLY A 50 -8.08 5.42 10.64
C GLY A 50 -8.77 5.44 9.27
N ASP A 51 -8.16 4.84 8.24
CA ASP A 51 -8.81 4.72 6.93
C ASP A 51 -9.97 3.69 6.96
N ALA A 52 -10.89 3.79 6.00
CA ALA A 52 -12.05 2.88 5.91
C ALA A 52 -11.67 1.44 5.52
N HIS A 53 -10.56 1.29 4.79
CA HIS A 53 -10.07 0.02 4.26
C HIS A 53 -8.56 -0.07 4.41
N CYS A 54 -8.02 -1.29 4.41
CA CYS A 54 -6.63 -1.51 4.05
C CYS A 54 -6.55 -1.67 2.54
N ARG A 55 -5.66 -0.92 1.88
CA ARG A 55 -5.47 -0.95 0.43
C ARG A 55 -4.01 -1.03 0.07
N TRP A 56 -3.71 -1.97 -0.82
CA TRP A 56 -2.39 -2.18 -1.40
C TRP A 56 -2.40 -1.92 -2.89
N LEU A 57 -1.36 -1.22 -3.34
CA LEU A 57 -0.97 -1.12 -4.74
C LEU A 57 0.12 -2.14 -5.03
N VAL A 58 0.07 -2.73 -6.22
CA VAL A 58 1.08 -3.65 -6.74
C VAL A 58 1.60 -3.06 -8.04
N GLY A 59 2.91 -2.99 -8.22
CA GLY A 59 3.50 -2.40 -9.41
C GLY A 59 5.01 -2.61 -9.48
N SER A 60 5.64 -2.06 -10.52
CA SER A 60 7.09 -2.07 -10.59
C SER A 60 7.69 -1.26 -9.44
N PRO A 61 8.87 -1.65 -8.92
CA PRO A 61 9.54 -0.89 -7.87
C PRO A 61 9.75 0.59 -8.22
N GLU A 62 10.06 0.90 -9.48
CA GLU A 62 10.26 2.26 -9.98
C GLU A 62 8.97 3.08 -9.91
N THR A 63 7.86 2.47 -10.33
CA THR A 63 6.53 3.11 -10.35
C THR A 63 6.07 3.42 -8.93
N LEU A 64 6.17 2.45 -8.02
CA LEU A 64 5.76 2.67 -6.62
C LEU A 64 6.69 3.63 -5.89
N THR A 65 7.99 3.67 -6.24
CA THR A 65 8.93 4.67 -5.70
C THR A 65 8.54 6.08 -6.14
N ALA A 66 8.22 6.29 -7.43
CA ALA A 66 7.76 7.58 -7.92
C ALA A 66 6.45 8.00 -7.24
N LEU A 67 5.50 7.08 -7.09
CA LEU A 67 4.24 7.35 -6.40
C LEU A 67 4.46 7.74 -4.93
N TYR A 68 5.32 7.00 -4.22
CA TYR A 68 5.68 7.32 -2.83
C TYR A 68 6.26 8.73 -2.70
N GLN A 69 7.11 9.15 -3.65
CA GLN A 69 7.68 10.50 -3.65
C GLN A 69 6.61 11.59 -3.83
N HIS A 70 5.63 11.37 -4.70
CA HIS A 70 4.49 12.28 -4.84
C HIS A 70 3.64 12.34 -3.56
N MET A 71 3.36 11.18 -2.95
CA MET A 71 2.61 11.11 -1.69
C MET A 71 3.34 11.81 -0.54
N ALA A 72 4.67 11.69 -0.47
CA ALA A 72 5.50 12.38 0.51
C ALA A 72 5.46 13.92 0.35
N GLN A 73 5.10 14.41 -0.83
CA GLN A 73 4.86 15.83 -1.11
C GLN A 73 3.40 16.26 -0.84
N GLY A 74 2.56 15.35 -0.33
CA GLY A 74 1.15 15.60 -0.01
C GLY A 74 0.18 15.34 -1.16
N ALA A 75 0.63 14.74 -2.27
CA ALA A 75 -0.28 14.36 -3.36
C ALA A 75 -1.14 13.16 -2.97
N ASP A 76 -2.40 13.16 -3.43
CA ASP A 76 -3.25 11.98 -3.34
C ASP A 76 -2.84 10.93 -4.38
N TYR A 77 -2.75 9.67 -3.95
CA TYR A 77 -2.27 8.59 -4.81
C TYR A 77 -3.23 8.28 -5.95
N GLN A 78 -4.55 8.50 -5.77
CA GLN A 78 -5.52 8.26 -6.85
C GLN A 78 -5.37 9.29 -7.96
N GLN A 79 -5.11 10.56 -7.60
CA GLN A 79 -4.81 11.62 -8.56
C GLN A 79 -3.56 11.29 -9.39
N VAL A 80 -2.46 10.92 -8.72
CA VAL A 80 -1.20 10.55 -9.39
C VAL A 80 -1.38 9.38 -10.36
N LEU A 81 -2.13 8.34 -9.97
CA LEU A 81 -2.41 7.19 -10.83
C LEU A 81 -3.35 7.53 -12.00
N SER A 82 -4.22 8.51 -11.85
CA SER A 82 -5.19 8.90 -12.88
C SER A 82 -4.60 9.76 -14.01
N GLY A 83 -3.34 10.20 -13.88
CA GLY A 83 -2.62 10.93 -14.93
C GLY A 83 -3.24 12.29 -15.29
N ARG A 84 -3.95 12.94 -14.35
CA ARG A 84 -4.49 14.29 -14.49
C ARG A 84 -3.82 15.25 -13.53
#